data_AF-A0A6V7XPT4-F1
#
_entry.id   AF-A0A6V7XPT4-F1
#
_cell.length_a   1.000
_cell.length_b   1.000
_cell.length_c   1.000
_cell.angle_alpha   90.00
_cell.angle_beta   90.00
_cell.angle_gamma   90.00
#
_symmetry.space_group_name_H-M   'P 1'
#
loop_
_entity.id
_entity.type
_entity.pdbx_description
1 polymer ?
#
loop_
_entity_poly.entity_id
_entity_poly.type
_entity_poly.pdbx_seq_one_letter_code
_entity_poly.pdbx_strand_id
1 'polypeptide(L)'
;MRHPRPPNSSYNNHRQHNFPVMTYKPYLLKEDDERKIPAFLVKLWNIVEGQAYKDIVCWDESGRSFHIMDPYAFCSNVLPQYFKHKNLNSLVRQLNMYGFRKNTPIDRSGLARAESDQDHLEFAHPYFRRDH
;
A
#
# COMPACT_ATOMS: atom_id res chain seq x y z
N MET A 1 17.44 45.95 23.82
CA MET A 1 16.95 45.80 22.44
C MET A 1 17.21 44.36 22.01
N ARG A 2 16.18 43.53 21.85
CA ARG A 2 16.31 42.11 21.47
C ARG A 2 15.80 41.94 20.04
N HIS A 3 16.65 41.42 19.17
CA HIS A 3 16.37 41.15 17.76
C HIS A 3 15.27 40.09 17.56
N PRO A 4 14.50 40.14 16.46
CA PRO A 4 13.43 39.18 16.17
C PRO A 4 13.99 37.82 15.73
N ARG A 5 13.25 36.74 16.04
CA ARG A 5 13.54 35.37 15.57
C ARG A 5 13.22 35.24 14.08
N PRO A 6 13.99 34.46 13.29
CA PRO A 6 13.60 34.11 11.93
C PRO A 6 12.41 33.13 11.92
N PRO A 7 11.56 33.15 10.88
CA PRO A 7 10.50 32.18 10.71
C PRO A 7 11.09 30.82 10.36
N ASN A 8 10.77 29.78 11.14
CA ASN A 8 11.18 28.41 10.83
C ASN A 8 10.26 27.87 9.72
N SER A 9 10.57 28.24 8.48
CA SER A 9 10.09 27.55 7.28
C SER A 9 10.99 26.35 7.05
N SER A 10 10.53 25.15 7.41
CA SER A 10 10.93 23.87 6.77
C SER A 10 10.24 22.68 7.45
N TYR A 11 9.00 22.39 7.07
CA TYR A 11 8.51 21.01 7.05
C TYR A 11 8.25 20.61 5.60
N ASN A 12 9.33 20.49 4.84
CA ASN A 12 9.33 19.74 3.60
C ASN A 12 10.54 18.80 3.61
N ASN A 13 10.44 17.76 4.42
CA ASN A 13 11.26 16.56 4.26
C ASN A 13 10.42 15.51 3.52
N HIS A 14 10.09 15.80 2.27
CA HIS A 14 9.83 14.76 1.30
C HIS A 14 11.18 14.12 0.95
N ARG A 15 11.67 13.22 1.82
CA ARG A 15 12.62 12.18 1.39
C ARG A 15 11.88 11.31 0.39
N GLN A 16 11.86 11.76 -0.87
CA GLN A 16 11.68 10.87 -1.99
C GLN A 16 12.90 9.96 -1.96
N HIS A 17 12.75 8.82 -1.28
CA HIS A 17 13.60 7.70 -1.53
C HIS A 17 13.51 7.46 -3.04
N ASN A 18 14.66 7.62 -3.70
CA ASN A 18 14.83 7.39 -5.13
C ASN A 18 14.68 5.89 -5.37
N PHE A 19 13.44 5.40 -5.33
CA PHE A 19 13.12 4.05 -5.72
C PHE A 19 13.20 4.00 -7.24
N PRO A 20 13.92 3.03 -7.83
CA PRO A 20 13.86 2.81 -9.27
C PRO A 20 12.38 2.69 -9.68
N VAL A 21 12.01 3.30 -10.80
CA VAL A 21 10.66 3.23 -11.38
C VAL A 21 10.27 1.76 -11.43
N MET A 22 9.43 1.34 -10.49
CA MET A 22 9.20 -0.06 -10.27
C MET A 22 7.95 -0.48 -11.03
N THR A 23 8.16 -0.78 -12.31
CA THR A 23 7.32 -1.72 -13.04
C THR A 23 7.48 -3.08 -12.36
N TYR A 24 6.64 -3.39 -11.38
CA TYR A 24 6.76 -4.62 -10.59
C TYR A 24 6.35 -5.80 -11.45
N LYS A 25 7.30 -6.40 -12.17
CA LYS A 25 7.11 -7.72 -12.78
C LYS A 25 8.14 -8.64 -12.11
N PRO A 26 7.77 -9.46 -11.10
CA PRO A 26 8.73 -10.31 -10.41
C PRO A 26 9.48 -11.24 -11.36
N TYR A 27 8.88 -11.57 -12.51
CA TYR A 27 9.47 -12.38 -13.57
C TYR A 27 10.50 -11.68 -14.47
N LEU A 28 10.64 -10.34 -14.38
CA LEU A 28 11.56 -9.55 -15.22
C LEU A 28 12.71 -8.89 -14.42
N LEU A 29 12.80 -9.16 -13.12
CA LEU A 29 13.88 -8.65 -12.30
C LEU A 29 15.16 -9.43 -12.60
N LYS A 30 16.25 -8.72 -12.87
CA LYS A 30 17.59 -9.32 -12.87
C LYS A 30 17.95 -9.71 -11.44
N GLU A 31 18.67 -10.81 -11.25
CA GLU A 31 19.04 -11.37 -9.93
C GLU A 31 19.71 -10.36 -8.98
N ASP A 32 20.35 -9.29 -9.50
CA ASP A 32 20.96 -8.21 -8.70
C ASP A 32 19.94 -7.17 -8.19
N ASP A 33 18.84 -6.94 -8.92
CA ASP A 33 17.79 -6.00 -8.52
C ASP A 33 16.83 -6.62 -7.51
N GLU A 34 16.61 -7.93 -7.58
CA GLU A 34 15.80 -8.67 -6.60
C GLU A 34 16.31 -8.52 -5.16
N ARG A 35 17.63 -8.39 -4.98
CA ARG A 35 18.27 -8.19 -3.66
C ARG A 35 18.07 -6.79 -3.09
N LYS A 36 17.68 -5.80 -3.90
CA LYS A 36 17.44 -4.40 -3.47
C LYS A 36 15.99 -4.13 -3.10
N ILE A 37 15.08 -5.01 -3.51
CA ILE A 37 13.65 -4.79 -3.32
C ILE A 37 13.24 -5.34 -1.95
N PRO A 38 12.58 -4.53 -1.11
CA PRO A 38 12.09 -5.01 0.17
C PRO A 38 11.13 -6.18 0.01
N ALA A 39 11.37 -7.28 0.73
CA ALA A 39 10.57 -8.50 0.67
C ALA A 39 9.07 -8.29 0.91
N PHE A 40 8.70 -7.24 1.64
CA PHE A 40 7.30 -6.83 1.81
C PHE A 40 6.61 -6.56 0.47
N LEU A 41 7.25 -5.81 -0.43
CA LEU A 41 6.66 -5.40 -1.71
C LEU A 41 6.51 -6.60 -2.65
N VAL A 42 7.50 -7.50 -2.65
CA VAL A 42 7.44 -8.76 -3.39
C VAL A 42 6.26 -9.62 -2.93
N LYS A 43 6.09 -9.77 -1.60
CA LYS A 43 4.97 -10.52 -1.03
C LYS A 43 3.62 -9.87 -1.34
N LEU A 44 3.52 -8.56 -1.17
CA LEU A 44 2.30 -7.81 -1.46
C LEU A 44 1.90 -7.97 -2.93
N TRP A 45 2.85 -7.85 -3.85
CA TRP A 45 2.61 -8.09 -5.27
C TRP A 45 2.05 -9.50 -5.52
N ASN A 46 2.72 -10.53 -5.00
CA ASN A 46 2.30 -11.92 -5.20
C ASN A 46 0.91 -12.21 -4.60
N ILE A 47 0.55 -11.53 -3.51
CA ILE A 47 -0.79 -11.63 -2.91
C ILE A 47 -1.85 -11.04 -3.85
N VAL A 48 -1.62 -9.84 -4.36
CA VAL A 48 -2.61 -9.08 -5.15
C VAL A 48 -2.76 -9.64 -6.57
N GLU A 49 -1.65 -10.10 -7.16
CA GLU A 49 -1.63 -10.74 -8.48
C GLU A 49 -2.15 -12.18 -8.45
N GLY A 50 -2.07 -12.84 -7.29
CA GLY A 50 -2.46 -14.24 -7.14
C GLY A 50 -3.95 -14.46 -7.37
N GLN A 51 -4.30 -15.38 -8.27
CA GLN A 51 -5.70 -15.76 -8.52
C GLN A 51 -6.35 -16.51 -7.34
N ALA A 52 -5.54 -17.09 -6.45
CA ALA A 52 -6.01 -17.90 -5.33
C ALA A 52 -6.86 -17.13 -4.31
N TYR A 53 -6.70 -15.80 -4.25
CA TYR A 53 -7.38 -14.94 -3.27
C TYR A 53 -8.16 -13.80 -3.92
N LYS A 54 -8.52 -13.93 -5.21
CA LYS A 54 -9.13 -12.84 -6.00
C LYS A 54 -10.40 -12.25 -5.36
N ASP A 55 -11.19 -13.09 -4.67
CA ASP A 55 -12.41 -12.68 -3.97
C ASP A 55 -12.14 -11.96 -2.64
N ILE A 56 -10.92 -12.07 -2.10
CA ILE A 56 -10.49 -11.46 -0.83
C ILE A 56 -9.64 -10.22 -1.09
N VAL A 57 -8.75 -10.29 -2.08
CA VAL A 57 -7.81 -9.23 -2.46
C VAL A 57 -7.57 -9.27 -3.97
N CYS A 58 -7.70 -8.13 -4.64
CA CYS A 58 -7.48 -8.05 -6.07
C CYS A 58 -7.10 -6.63 -6.51
N TRP A 59 -6.50 -6.53 -7.70
CA TRP A 59 -6.30 -5.26 -8.38
C TRP A 59 -7.63 -4.60 -8.74
N ASP A 60 -7.66 -3.27 -8.72
CA ASP A 60 -8.68 -2.50 -9.43
C ASP A 60 -8.61 -2.79 -10.94
N GLU A 61 -9.70 -2.52 -11.64
CA GLU A 61 -9.78 -2.74 -13.09
C GLU A 61 -8.67 -2.00 -13.86
N SER A 62 -8.31 -0.79 -13.42
CA SER A 62 -7.25 0.02 -14.01
C SER A 62 -5.82 -0.38 -13.61
N GLY A 63 -5.68 -1.33 -12.67
CA GLY A 63 -4.40 -1.82 -12.17
C GLY A 63 -3.55 -0.76 -11.46
N ARG A 64 -4.17 0.30 -10.92
CA ARG A 64 -3.48 1.42 -10.22
C ARG A 64 -3.65 1.38 -8.71
N SER A 65 -4.66 0.65 -8.24
CA SER A 65 -4.91 0.38 -6.83
C SER A 65 -5.26 -1.09 -6.65
N PHE A 66 -5.27 -1.53 -5.40
CA PHE A 66 -5.79 -2.84 -5.04
C PHE A 66 -6.80 -2.72 -3.90
N HIS A 67 -7.69 -3.70 -3.87
CA HIS A 67 -8.80 -3.80 -2.96
C HIS A 67 -8.60 -4.99 -2.03
N ILE A 68 -8.91 -4.82 -0.75
CA ILE A 68 -9.14 -5.89 0.21
C ILE A 68 -10.65 -5.92 0.44
N MET A 69 -11.31 -6.89 -0.19
CA MET A 69 -12.77 -7.06 -0.21
C MET A 69 -13.31 -7.67 1.09
N ASP A 70 -12.51 -8.52 1.75
CA ASP A 70 -12.83 -9.08 3.06
C ASP A 70 -11.59 -9.02 3.96
N PRO A 71 -11.44 -7.96 4.77
CA PRO A 71 -10.33 -7.79 5.69
C PRO A 71 -10.22 -8.91 6.73
N TYR A 72 -11.33 -9.54 7.12
CA TYR A 72 -11.32 -10.63 8.08
C TYR A 72 -10.74 -11.91 7.47
N ALA A 73 -11.23 -12.30 6.29
CA ALA A 73 -10.69 -13.43 5.54
C ALA A 73 -9.24 -13.17 5.11
N PHE A 74 -8.90 -11.94 4.74
CA PHE A 74 -7.52 -11.55 4.43
C PHE A 74 -6.59 -11.80 5.62
N CYS A 75 -7.00 -11.42 6.84
CA CYS A 75 -6.22 -11.65 8.04
C CYS A 75 -6.08 -13.13 8.38
N SER A 76 -7.15 -13.91 8.26
CA SER A 76 -7.16 -15.31 8.71
C SER A 76 -6.53 -16.26 7.68
N ASN A 77 -6.69 -15.99 6.39
CA ASN A 77 -6.37 -16.94 5.32
C ASN A 77 -5.14 -16.52 4.50
N VAL A 78 -4.94 -15.21 4.30
CA VAL A 78 -3.88 -14.70 3.41
C VAL A 78 -2.64 -14.30 4.20
N LEU A 79 -2.78 -13.43 5.20
CA LEU A 79 -1.63 -12.92 5.96
C LEU A 79 -0.71 -14.02 6.53
N PRO A 80 -1.20 -15.12 7.14
CA PRO A 80 -0.34 -16.15 7.71
C PRO A 80 0.51 -16.90 6.67
N GLN A 81 0.12 -16.89 5.40
CA GLN A 81 0.84 -17.57 4.32
C GLN A 81 2.08 -16.77 3.87
N TYR A 82 2.05 -15.44 4.04
CA TYR A 82 3.11 -14.54 3.57
C TYR A 82 3.86 -13.85 4.70
N PHE A 83 3.24 -13.66 5.86
CA PHE A 83 3.76 -12.94 7.02
C PHE A 83 3.66 -13.78 8.29
N LYS A 84 4.54 -13.52 9.26
CA LYS A 84 4.55 -14.21 10.56
C LYS A 84 3.47 -13.70 11.53
N HIS A 85 2.44 -13.02 11.03
CA HIS A 85 1.35 -12.45 11.82
C HIS A 85 0.07 -12.36 10.98
N LYS A 86 -1.07 -12.34 11.65
CA LYS A 86 -2.40 -12.13 11.05
C LYS A 86 -2.97 -10.72 11.24
N ASN A 87 -2.15 -9.77 11.68
CA ASN A 87 -2.63 -8.44 12.05
C ASN A 87 -2.66 -7.47 10.85
N LEU A 88 -3.86 -7.01 10.48
CA LEU A 88 -4.04 -6.02 9.43
C LEU A 88 -3.32 -4.71 9.71
N ASN A 89 -3.29 -4.26 10.98
CA ASN A 89 -2.64 -3.00 11.33
C ASN A 89 -1.13 -3.04 11.04
N SER A 90 -0.50 -4.21 11.18
CA SER A 90 0.90 -4.39 10.82
C SER A 90 1.12 -4.28 9.31
N LEU A 91 0.18 -4.80 8.50
CA LEU A 91 0.20 -4.59 7.04
C LEU A 91 0.02 -3.11 6.71
N VAL A 92 -0.99 -2.46 7.27
CA VAL A 92 -1.29 -1.03 7.04
C VAL A 92 -0.11 -0.15 7.45
N ARG A 93 0.58 -0.47 8.55
CA ARG A 93 1.82 0.20 8.94
C ARG A 93 2.90 0.09 7.87
N GLN A 94 3.11 -1.10 7.32
CA GLN A 94 4.08 -1.32 6.24
C GLN A 94 3.65 -0.57 4.96
N LEU A 95 2.39 -0.67 4.55
CA LEU A 95 1.83 0.11 3.44
C LEU A 95 2.12 1.60 3.59
N ASN A 96 1.83 2.17 4.76
CA ASN A 96 2.12 3.57 5.05
C ASN A 96 3.62 3.91 4.99
N MET A 97 4.50 3.03 5.49
CA MET A 97 5.95 3.21 5.42
C MET A 97 6.48 3.22 3.97
N TYR A 98 5.83 2.49 3.07
CA TYR A 98 6.15 2.46 1.64
C TYR A 98 5.35 3.47 0.81
N GLY A 99 4.61 4.38 1.45
CA GLY A 99 3.94 5.49 0.77
C GLY A 99 2.60 5.16 0.12
N PHE A 100 2.04 3.97 0.36
CA PHE A 100 0.68 3.65 -0.07
C PHE A 100 -0.33 4.54 0.64
N ARG A 101 -1.40 4.92 -0.07
CA ARG A 101 -2.48 5.73 0.48
C ARG A 101 -3.77 4.94 0.48
N LYS A 102 -4.50 4.96 1.60
CA LYS A 102 -5.86 4.44 1.67
C LYS A 102 -6.76 5.36 0.84
N ASN A 103 -7.37 4.83 -0.20
CA ASN A 103 -8.45 5.50 -0.91
C ASN A 103 -9.72 5.27 -0.09
N THR A 104 -10.18 6.30 0.59
CA THR A 104 -11.50 6.33 1.21
C THR A 104 -12.45 7.04 0.25
N PRO A 105 -13.60 6.46 -0.11
CA PRO A 105 -14.60 7.19 -0.87
C PRO A 105 -15.00 8.42 -0.06
N ILE A 106 -14.57 9.60 -0.51
CA ILE A 106 -14.99 10.86 0.10
C ILE A 106 -16.44 11.04 -0.31
N ASP A 107 -17.38 10.58 0.51
CA ASP A 107 -18.76 11.00 0.36
C ASP A 107 -18.80 12.52 0.54
N ARG A 108 -19.22 13.23 -0.51
CA ARG A 108 -19.22 14.70 -0.59
C ARG A 108 -20.21 15.36 0.39
N SER A 109 -20.86 14.62 1.29
CA SER A 109 -21.84 15.16 2.24
C SER A 109 -21.29 15.46 3.64
N GLY A 110 -20.07 15.04 3.99
CA GLY A 110 -19.50 15.29 5.31
C GLY A 110 -20.20 14.57 6.47
N LEU A 111 -21.19 13.72 6.19
CA LEU A 111 -21.97 12.97 7.19
C LEU A 111 -22.18 11.52 6.75
N ALA A 112 -21.14 10.69 6.94
CA ALA A 112 -21.24 9.25 7.30
C ALA A 112 -19.87 8.57 7.14
N ARG A 113 -19.08 8.51 8.23
CA ARG A 113 -17.98 7.53 8.37
C ARG A 113 -18.55 6.20 8.88
N ALA A 114 -19.61 5.73 8.24
CA ALA A 114 -20.46 4.67 8.78
C ALA A 114 -19.99 3.31 8.24
N GLU A 115 -19.23 2.59 9.08
CA GLU A 115 -19.12 1.11 9.15
C GLU A 115 -18.59 0.37 7.89
N SER A 116 -19.07 0.67 6.68
CA SER A 116 -18.66 0.10 5.40
C SER A 116 -17.16 0.28 5.07
N ASP A 117 -16.51 1.32 5.60
CA ASP A 117 -15.07 1.61 5.43
C ASP A 117 -14.14 0.59 6.14
N GLN A 118 -14.70 -0.26 7.01
CA GLN A 118 -13.99 -1.36 7.68
C GLN A 118 -14.09 -2.68 6.93
N ASP A 119 -15.13 -2.88 6.12
CA ASP A 119 -15.38 -4.13 5.40
C ASP A 119 -14.72 -4.17 4.04
N HIS A 120 -14.35 -3.01 3.48
CA HIS A 120 -13.64 -2.92 2.21
C HIS A 120 -12.56 -1.83 2.27
N LEU A 121 -11.35 -2.16 1.83
CA LEU A 121 -10.20 -1.26 1.87
C LEU A 121 -9.54 -1.16 0.50
N GLU A 122 -9.38 0.06 -0.01
CA GLU A 122 -8.61 0.32 -1.22
C GLU A 122 -7.29 1.02 -0.88
N PHE A 123 -6.19 0.55 -1.48
CA PHE A 123 -4.88 1.18 -1.37
C PHE A 123 -4.28 1.45 -2.76
N ALA A 124 -3.71 2.64 -2.93
CA ALA A 124 -3.08 3.06 -4.16
C ALA A 124 -1.64 3.51 -3.92
N HIS A 125 -0.79 3.32 -4.93
CA HIS A 125 0.56 3.89 -4.97
C HIS A 125 0.96 4.19 -6.43
N PRO A 126 1.54 5.37 -6.75
CA PRO A 126 1.83 5.77 -8.14
C PRO A 126 2.71 4.79 -8.92
N TYR A 127 3.56 4.06 -8.21
CA TYR A 127 4.52 3.09 -8.79
C TYR A 127 4.19 1.64 -8.46
N PHE A 128 3.05 1.33 -7.85
CA PHE A 128 2.63 -0.06 -7.62
C PHE A 128 1.44 -0.34 -8.54
N ARG A 129 1.73 -0.82 -9.76
CA ARG A 129 0.73 -0.94 -10.84
C ARG A 129 0.85 -2.28 -11.55
N ARG A 130 -0.26 -2.92 -11.89
CA ARG A 130 -0.30 -4.23 -12.56
C ARG A 130 0.33 -4.20 -13.96
N ASP A 131 -0.06 -3.21 -14.76
CA ASP A 131 0.20 -3.18 -16.20
C ASP A 131 1.43 -2.36 -16.62
N HIS A 132 2.27 -1.92 -15.66
CA HIS A 132 3.50 -1.17 -15.95
C HIS A 132 4.71 -2.07 -15.73
#